data_AF-A0AB38A0P9-F1
#
_entry.id   AF-A0AB38A0P9-F1
#
_cell.length_a   1.000
_cell.length_b   1.000
_cell.length_c   1.000
_cell.angle_alpha   90.00
_cell.angle_beta   90.00
_cell.angle_gamma   90.00
#
_symmetry.space_group_name_H-M   'P 1'
#
loop_
_entity.id
_entity.type
_entity.pdbx_description
1 polymer ?
#
loop_
_entity_poly.entity_id
_entity_poly.type
_entity_poly.pdbx_seq_one_letter_code
_entity_poly.pdbx_strand_id
1 'polypeptide(L)'
;MVDIAKLFQGKELSESDQQLLAYIISNMDTVLQMGVRQIAKENYTSPASVIRLSKKLGYTGFIDLYYHLLPLVNAETMPASTSEDEFFQLDHALVLQHNSIEDMDEFIGKALCLEGKFIFIYAAGFSAIAAEYLYKKLLLLGKQVILATTLDSIGVLENNLKNIGAFVAISKSGETQSVTEKLLKAKNAGIFTVAFTKETPNRLGECSDLNFKVTDQHKLDDRNLLPNTFFPFTLLLMEYLLSRYLKEINEVDEQTEEGKA
;
A
#
# COMPACT_ATOMS: atom_id res chain seq x y z
N MET A 1 -31.08 -1.34 9.08
CA MET A 1 -30.55 -1.66 10.42
C MET A 1 -29.76 -2.94 10.23
N VAL A 2 -28.43 -2.83 10.19
CA VAL A 2 -27.51 -3.96 9.96
C VAL A 2 -27.91 -5.11 10.87
N ASP A 3 -28.24 -6.26 10.27
CA ASP A 3 -28.58 -7.47 11.00
C ASP A 3 -27.32 -7.97 11.71
N ILE A 4 -27.16 -7.54 12.97
CA ILE A 4 -25.99 -7.84 13.79
C ILE A 4 -25.79 -9.37 13.88
N ALA A 5 -26.86 -10.16 13.75
CA ALA A 5 -26.83 -11.62 13.74
C ALA A 5 -25.88 -12.20 12.67
N LYS A 6 -25.78 -11.55 11.50
CA LYS A 6 -24.93 -12.00 10.39
C LYS A 6 -23.44 -11.73 10.62
N LEU A 7 -23.09 -10.78 11.48
CA LEU A 7 -21.70 -10.46 11.82
C LEU A 7 -21.04 -11.52 12.72
N PHE A 8 -21.83 -12.41 13.34
CA PHE A 8 -21.34 -13.29 14.40
C PHE A 8 -20.73 -14.61 13.93
N GLN A 9 -20.86 -15.02 12.66
CA GLN A 9 -20.35 -16.31 12.15
C GLN A 9 -20.56 -17.50 13.12
N GLY A 10 -21.66 -17.52 13.89
CA GLY A 10 -21.95 -18.57 14.89
C GLY A 10 -21.24 -18.45 16.25
N LYS A 11 -20.70 -17.28 16.63
CA LYS A 11 -20.06 -17.05 17.94
C LYS A 11 -21.07 -16.54 18.99
N GLU A 12 -21.05 -17.14 20.18
CA GLU A 12 -21.86 -16.69 21.32
C GLU A 12 -21.28 -15.40 21.95
N LEU A 13 -21.97 -14.28 21.75
CA LEU A 13 -21.68 -13.02 22.45
C LEU A 13 -22.51 -12.91 23.71
N SER A 14 -21.89 -12.49 24.83
CA SER A 14 -22.64 -12.12 26.02
C SER A 14 -23.46 -10.85 25.75
N GLU A 15 -24.45 -10.55 26.60
CA GLU A 15 -25.21 -9.29 26.48
C GLU A 15 -24.29 -8.06 26.49
N SER A 16 -23.24 -8.08 27.32
CA SER A 16 -22.24 -7.01 27.36
C SER A 16 -21.45 -6.87 26.05
N ASP A 17 -21.14 -7.99 25.40
CA ASP A 17 -20.44 -8.01 24.11
C ASP A 17 -21.35 -7.47 23.00
N GLN A 18 -22.63 -7.84 23.01
CA GLN A 18 -23.63 -7.37 22.06
C GLN A 18 -23.88 -5.87 22.22
N GLN A 19 -24.04 -5.38 23.45
CA GLN A 19 -24.23 -3.96 23.75
C GLN A 19 -23.03 -3.14 23.28
N LEU A 20 -21.81 -3.60 23.57
CA LEU A 20 -20.59 -2.93 23.16
C LEU A 20 -20.43 -2.91 21.63
N LEU A 21 -20.76 -4.01 20.94
CA LEU A 21 -20.74 -4.05 19.48
C LEU A 21 -21.79 -3.13 18.86
N ALA A 22 -23.02 -3.15 19.38
CA ALA A 22 -24.09 -2.27 18.92
C ALA A 22 -23.70 -0.80 19.09
N TYR A 23 -23.10 -0.45 20.23
CA TYR A 23 -22.57 0.89 20.46
C TYR A 23 -21.52 1.29 19.41
N ILE A 24 -20.57 0.40 19.10
CA ILE A 24 -19.55 0.65 18.07
C ILE A 24 -20.21 0.90 16.72
N ILE A 25 -21.15 0.04 16.31
CA ILE A 25 -21.88 0.13 15.03
C ILE A 25 -22.71 1.41 14.94
N SER A 26 -23.38 1.82 16.03
CA SER A 26 -24.19 3.03 16.05
C SER A 26 -23.40 4.33 16.08
N ASN A 27 -22.09 4.27 16.37
CA ASN A 27 -21.22 5.44 16.51
C ASN A 27 -19.99 5.35 15.59
N MET A 28 -20.12 4.70 14.43
CA MET A 28 -19.00 4.48 13.50
C MET A 28 -18.30 5.76 13.04
N ASP A 29 -18.98 6.90 13.05
CA ASP A 29 -18.36 8.18 12.66
C ASP A 29 -17.41 8.74 13.73
N THR A 30 -17.59 8.37 15.01
CA THR A 30 -16.88 9.00 16.14
C THR A 30 -16.02 8.04 16.96
N VAL A 31 -16.33 6.73 16.96
CA VAL A 31 -15.66 5.72 17.80
C VAL A 31 -14.16 5.63 17.56
N LEU A 32 -13.69 5.89 16.34
CA LEU A 32 -12.24 5.88 16.05
C LEU A 32 -11.52 7.01 16.79
N GLN A 33 -12.11 8.20 16.85
CA GLN A 33 -11.56 9.37 17.55
C GLN A 33 -11.65 9.24 19.08
N MET A 34 -12.75 8.65 19.58
CA MET A 34 -12.96 8.38 21.00
C MET A 34 -11.88 7.43 21.55
N GLY A 35 -11.49 6.42 20.76
CA GLY A 35 -10.54 5.39 21.15
C GLY A 35 -11.06 4.44 22.24
N VAL A 36 -10.36 3.32 22.44
CA VAL A 36 -10.81 2.21 23.30
C VAL A 36 -11.09 2.60 24.75
N ARG A 37 -10.44 3.66 25.28
CA ARG A 37 -10.67 4.11 26.65
C ARG A 37 -12.02 4.78 26.83
N GLN A 38 -12.38 5.67 25.92
CA GLN A 38 -13.64 6.39 25.99
C GLN A 38 -14.81 5.46 25.64
N ILE A 39 -14.65 4.61 24.62
CA ILE A 39 -15.65 3.57 24.30
C ILE A 39 -15.94 2.70 25.52
N ALA A 40 -14.89 2.26 26.22
CA ALA A 40 -15.05 1.45 27.42
C ALA A 40 -15.79 2.20 28.52
N LYS A 41 -15.46 3.48 28.74
CA LYS A 41 -16.11 4.34 29.74
C LYS A 41 -17.61 4.50 29.46
N GLU A 42 -18.00 4.73 28.21
CA GLU A 42 -19.40 4.94 27.82
C GLU A 42 -20.23 3.65 27.83
N ASN A 43 -19.56 2.50 27.74
CA ASN A 43 -20.19 1.18 27.82
C ASN A 43 -19.99 0.50 29.19
N TYR A 44 -19.60 1.27 30.22
CA TYR A 44 -19.37 0.78 31.59
C TYR A 44 -18.49 -0.47 31.66
N THR A 45 -17.45 -0.52 30.82
CA THR A 45 -16.58 -1.68 30.68
C THR A 45 -15.11 -1.26 30.75
N SER A 46 -14.20 -2.23 30.59
CA SER A 46 -12.76 -1.99 30.57
C SER A 46 -12.24 -1.85 29.13
N PRO A 47 -11.16 -1.09 28.87
CA PRO A 47 -10.51 -1.09 27.55
C PRO A 47 -10.12 -2.50 27.08
N ALA A 48 -9.77 -3.38 28.03
CA ALA A 48 -9.48 -4.79 27.76
C ALA A 48 -10.71 -5.55 27.24
N SER A 49 -11.93 -5.17 27.65
CA SER A 49 -13.17 -5.75 27.13
C SER A 49 -13.37 -5.41 25.66
N VAL A 50 -13.09 -4.18 25.24
CA VAL A 50 -13.18 -3.75 23.83
C VAL A 50 -12.20 -4.55 22.96
N ILE A 51 -10.97 -4.74 23.44
CA ILE A 51 -9.98 -5.56 22.75
C ILE A 51 -10.37 -7.05 22.74
N ARG A 52 -10.87 -7.59 23.85
CA ARG A 52 -11.35 -8.98 23.93
C ARG A 52 -12.51 -9.22 22.97
N LEU A 53 -13.49 -8.31 22.89
CA LEU A 53 -14.60 -8.40 21.94
C LEU A 53 -14.07 -8.46 20.51
N SER A 54 -13.14 -7.56 20.16
CA SER A 54 -12.54 -7.53 18.82
C SER A 54 -11.86 -8.85 18.46
N LYS A 55 -11.06 -9.40 19.39
CA LYS A 55 -10.42 -10.71 19.25
C LYS A 55 -11.41 -11.87 19.21
N LYS A 56 -12.45 -11.80 20.04
CA LYS A 56 -13.53 -12.79 20.06
C LYS A 56 -14.23 -12.84 18.71
N LEU A 57 -14.44 -11.71 18.05
CA LEU A 57 -15.01 -11.63 16.71
C LEU A 57 -14.04 -12.09 15.60
N GLY A 58 -12.75 -12.23 15.89
CA GLY A 58 -11.72 -12.73 14.95
C GLY A 58 -10.79 -11.65 14.42
N TYR A 59 -10.87 -10.44 14.97
CA TYR A 59 -10.01 -9.30 14.59
C TYR A 59 -8.81 -9.17 15.54
N THR A 60 -7.74 -8.58 15.06
CA THR A 60 -6.51 -8.39 15.85
C THR A 60 -6.69 -7.39 17.01
N GLY A 61 -7.64 -6.45 16.88
CA GLY A 61 -7.98 -5.45 17.88
C GLY A 61 -9.13 -4.54 17.43
N PHE A 62 -9.42 -3.48 18.22
CA PHE A 62 -10.55 -2.57 17.98
C PHE A 62 -10.45 -1.85 16.64
N ILE A 63 -9.26 -1.38 16.28
CA ILE A 63 -9.03 -0.67 15.02
C ILE A 63 -9.33 -1.59 13.83
N ASP A 64 -8.86 -2.83 13.89
CA ASP A 64 -9.12 -3.83 12.84
C ASP A 64 -10.62 -4.16 12.73
N LEU A 65 -11.30 -4.35 13.86
CA LEU A 65 -12.77 -4.48 13.92
C LEU A 65 -13.47 -3.28 13.28
N TYR A 66 -13.04 -2.05 13.57
CA TYR A 66 -13.63 -0.82 13.04
C TYR A 66 -13.60 -0.79 11.51
N TYR A 67 -12.44 -0.97 10.89
CA TYR A 67 -12.33 -0.92 9.43
C TYR A 67 -13.09 -2.06 8.73
N HIS A 68 -13.30 -3.18 9.42
CA HIS A 68 -14.14 -4.26 8.93
C HIS A 68 -15.64 -3.94 8.98
N LEU A 69 -16.09 -3.18 9.99
CA LEU A 69 -17.48 -2.78 10.14
C LEU A 69 -17.85 -1.58 9.25
N LEU A 70 -16.90 -0.67 9.00
CA LEU A 70 -17.14 0.60 8.31
C LEU A 70 -17.91 0.46 6.97
N PRO A 71 -17.50 -0.39 6.02
CA PRO A 71 -18.25 -0.53 4.76
C PRO A 71 -19.62 -1.19 4.94
N LEU A 72 -19.82 -1.99 5.99
CA LEU A 72 -21.09 -2.68 6.26
C LEU A 72 -22.14 -1.73 6.82
N VAL A 73 -21.70 -0.74 7.61
CA VAL A 73 -22.57 0.30 8.18
C VAL A 73 -22.85 1.38 7.13
N ASN A 74 -21.83 1.83 6.40
CA ASN A 74 -21.96 2.88 5.39
C ASN A 74 -22.73 2.46 4.13
N ALA A 75 -22.96 1.16 3.92
CA ALA A 75 -23.81 0.65 2.82
C ALA A 75 -25.31 0.96 3.01
N GLU A 76 -25.77 1.21 4.25
CA GLU A 76 -27.19 1.48 4.56
C GLU A 76 -27.49 2.95 4.90
N THR A 77 -26.47 3.75 5.22
CA THR A 77 -26.64 5.14 5.69
C THR A 77 -25.73 6.09 4.92
N MET A 78 -26.19 6.58 3.77
CA MET A 78 -25.64 7.77 3.13
C MET A 78 -26.67 8.89 3.18
N PRO A 79 -26.64 9.78 4.19
CA PRO A 79 -27.02 11.17 4.02
C PRO A 79 -25.88 11.89 3.29
N ALA A 80 -26.21 12.59 2.20
CA ALA A 80 -25.29 13.34 1.33
C ALA A 80 -24.71 14.61 1.98
N SER A 81 -24.11 14.52 3.18
CA SER A 81 -23.66 15.72 3.89
C SER A 81 -22.54 15.47 4.89
N THR A 82 -21.33 15.24 4.39
CA THR A 82 -20.06 15.62 5.02
C THR A 82 -19.05 15.86 3.90
N SER A 83 -18.80 17.13 3.61
CA SER A 83 -17.81 17.70 2.66
C SER A 83 -17.48 16.85 1.42
N GLU A 84 -18.18 17.11 0.31
CA GLU A 84 -17.87 16.58 -1.03
C GLU A 84 -16.42 16.85 -1.52
N ASP A 85 -15.62 17.64 -0.81
CA ASP A 85 -14.35 18.19 -1.33
C ASP A 85 -13.04 17.76 -0.64
N GLU A 86 -13.02 17.10 0.54
CA GLU A 86 -11.72 16.80 1.19
C GLU A 86 -10.88 15.76 0.42
N PHE A 87 -11.51 14.79 -0.22
CA PHE A 87 -10.80 13.84 -1.10
C PHE A 87 -10.28 14.51 -2.38
N PHE A 88 -10.96 15.56 -2.87
CA PHE A 88 -10.56 16.28 -4.08
C PHE A 88 -9.61 17.46 -3.82
N GLN A 89 -9.47 17.92 -2.57
CA GLN A 89 -8.53 18.97 -2.16
C GLN A 89 -7.11 18.45 -1.88
N LEU A 90 -6.72 17.34 -2.51
CA LEU A 90 -5.39 16.76 -2.35
C LEU A 90 -4.31 17.61 -3.04
N ASP A 91 -3.34 18.08 -2.25
CA ASP A 91 -2.16 18.76 -2.77
C ASP A 91 -1.22 17.74 -3.44
N HIS A 92 -0.83 18.02 -4.68
CA HIS A 92 0.13 17.20 -5.43
C HIS A 92 1.51 17.16 -4.73
N ALA A 93 1.83 18.13 -3.87
CA ALA A 93 3.03 18.10 -3.03
C ALA A 93 3.08 16.86 -2.12
N LEU A 94 1.93 16.26 -1.77
CA LEU A 94 1.87 15.03 -0.96
C LEU A 94 2.53 13.82 -1.63
N VAL A 95 2.66 13.81 -2.96
CA VAL A 95 3.32 12.74 -3.71
C VAL A 95 4.82 12.68 -3.40
N LEU A 96 5.44 13.85 -3.22
CA LEU A 96 6.89 13.99 -3.02
C LEU A 96 7.27 14.25 -1.56
N GLN A 97 6.28 14.39 -0.67
CA GLN A 97 6.49 14.76 0.74
C GLN A 97 7.51 13.87 1.48
N HIS A 98 7.61 12.60 1.10
CA HIS A 98 8.42 11.59 1.80
C HIS A 98 9.59 11.06 0.97
N ASN A 99 9.80 11.56 -0.25
CA ASN A 99 10.75 11.02 -1.21
C ASN A 99 11.70 12.13 -1.68
N SER A 100 12.99 11.97 -1.43
CA SER A 100 14.00 12.97 -1.80
C SER A 100 14.39 12.86 -3.28
N ILE A 101 15.08 13.87 -3.80
CA ILE A 101 15.59 13.84 -5.18
C ILE A 101 16.65 12.74 -5.30
N GLU A 102 17.47 12.58 -4.26
CA GLU A 102 18.51 11.57 -4.17
C GLU A 102 17.93 10.15 -4.25
N ASP A 103 16.79 9.89 -3.59
CA ASP A 103 16.06 8.61 -3.70
C ASP A 103 15.64 8.32 -5.14
N MET A 104 15.17 9.36 -5.85
CA MET A 104 14.74 9.24 -7.24
C MET A 104 15.91 8.98 -8.18
N ASP A 105 17.01 9.71 -8.00
CA ASP A 105 18.22 9.56 -8.81
C ASP A 105 18.87 8.19 -8.56
N GLU A 106 18.83 7.67 -7.32
CA GLU A 106 19.26 6.31 -7.02
C GLU A 106 18.41 5.27 -7.75
N PHE A 107 17.07 5.41 -7.75
CA PHE A 107 16.19 4.53 -8.51
C PHE A 107 16.48 4.59 -10.02
N ILE A 108 16.61 5.79 -10.57
CA ILE A 108 16.87 5.97 -12.00
C ILE A 108 18.20 5.31 -12.37
N GLY A 109 19.29 5.64 -11.67
CA GLY A 109 20.62 5.10 -11.95
C GLY A 109 20.73 3.59 -11.75
N LYS A 110 20.17 3.05 -10.66
CA LYS A 110 20.33 1.62 -10.30
C LYS A 110 19.25 0.70 -10.86
N ALA A 111 18.10 1.21 -11.30
CA ALA A 111 17.03 0.40 -11.86
C ALA A 111 16.71 0.75 -13.32
N LEU A 112 16.51 2.04 -13.64
CA LEU A 112 16.05 2.43 -14.99
C LEU A 112 17.18 2.51 -16.01
N CYS A 113 18.38 2.93 -15.62
CA CYS A 113 19.57 3.00 -16.48
C CYS A 113 20.31 1.65 -16.61
N LEU A 114 19.74 0.56 -16.08
CA LEU A 114 20.31 -0.78 -16.25
C LEU A 114 20.30 -1.22 -17.72
N GLU A 115 21.44 -1.73 -18.18
CA GLU A 115 21.59 -2.37 -19.50
C GLU A 115 21.80 -3.88 -19.35
N GLY A 116 21.17 -4.66 -20.23
CA GLY A 116 21.34 -6.11 -20.32
C GLY A 116 20.89 -6.92 -19.09
N LYS A 117 20.11 -6.30 -18.19
CA LYS A 117 19.55 -6.91 -16.98
C LYS A 117 18.05 -6.64 -16.91
N PHE A 118 17.32 -7.60 -16.34
CA PHE A 118 15.90 -7.45 -16.07
C PHE A 118 15.64 -6.57 -14.85
N ILE A 119 14.63 -5.71 -14.96
CA ILE A 119 13.90 -5.16 -13.83
C ILE A 119 12.79 -6.16 -13.48
N PHE A 120 12.84 -6.74 -12.28
CA PHE A 120 11.82 -7.69 -11.83
C PHE A 120 10.78 -6.97 -10.98
N ILE A 121 9.53 -6.92 -11.42
CA ILE A 121 8.44 -6.26 -10.70
C ILE A 121 7.56 -7.33 -10.05
N TYR A 122 7.30 -7.18 -8.75
CA TYR A 122 6.44 -8.08 -7.99
C TYR A 122 5.39 -7.35 -7.15
N ALA A 123 4.14 -7.75 -7.28
CA ALA A 123 3.05 -7.22 -6.48
C ALA A 123 1.90 -8.22 -6.33
N ALA A 124 1.02 -7.97 -5.35
CA ALA A 124 -0.15 -8.81 -5.08
C ALA A 124 -1.43 -7.96 -5.05
N GLY A 125 -2.57 -8.57 -5.41
CA GLY A 125 -3.88 -7.93 -5.34
C GLY A 125 -3.96 -6.62 -6.12
N PHE A 126 -4.55 -5.58 -5.51
CA PHE A 126 -4.68 -4.25 -6.13
C PHE A 126 -3.34 -3.63 -6.55
N SER A 127 -2.25 -3.89 -5.81
CA SER A 127 -0.92 -3.40 -6.16
C SER A 127 -0.39 -3.98 -7.48
N ALA A 128 -0.91 -5.13 -7.94
CA ALA A 128 -0.56 -5.68 -9.24
C ALA A 128 -0.99 -4.79 -10.41
N ILE A 129 -2.03 -3.98 -10.25
CA ILE A 129 -2.49 -3.04 -11.28
C ILE A 129 -1.45 -1.92 -11.49
N ALA A 130 -0.93 -1.36 -10.39
CA ALA A 130 0.15 -0.37 -10.44
C ALA A 130 1.45 -0.99 -10.97
N ALA A 131 1.74 -2.24 -10.62
CA ALA A 131 2.87 -2.98 -11.15
C ALA A 131 2.77 -3.20 -12.67
N GLU A 132 1.58 -3.58 -13.16
CA GLU A 132 1.31 -3.77 -14.58
C GLU A 132 1.42 -2.44 -15.36
N TYR A 133 0.98 -1.33 -14.75
CA TYR A 133 1.14 0.00 -15.33
C TYR A 133 2.62 0.35 -15.54
N LEU A 134 3.45 0.23 -14.49
CA LEU A 134 4.88 0.49 -14.57
C LEU A 134 5.56 -0.46 -15.56
N TYR A 135 5.22 -1.75 -15.52
CA TYR A 135 5.70 -2.75 -16.48
C TYR A 135 5.46 -2.32 -17.93
N LYS A 136 4.23 -1.93 -18.28
CA LYS A 136 3.88 -1.49 -19.64
C LYS A 136 4.66 -0.23 -20.05
N LYS A 137 4.78 0.75 -19.15
CA LYS A 137 5.57 1.96 -19.41
C LYS A 137 7.03 1.65 -19.69
N LEU A 138 7.65 0.80 -18.86
CA LEU A 138 9.06 0.44 -19.02
C LEU A 138 9.31 -0.39 -20.29
N LEU A 139 8.38 -1.27 -20.67
CA LEU A 139 8.46 -1.97 -21.95
C LEU A 139 8.42 -1.01 -23.16
N LEU A 140 7.56 0.01 -23.13
CA LEU A 140 7.51 1.03 -24.18
C LEU A 140 8.81 1.83 -24.27
N LEU A 141 9.54 1.97 -23.15
CA LEU A 141 10.86 2.59 -23.08
C LEU A 141 12.00 1.61 -23.41
N GLY A 142 11.69 0.42 -23.93
CA GLY A 142 12.68 -0.57 -24.35
C GLY A 142 13.39 -1.30 -23.20
N LYS A 143 12.89 -1.18 -21.97
CA LYS A 143 13.49 -1.87 -20.81
C LYS A 143 13.12 -3.34 -20.77
N GLN A 144 14.07 -4.16 -20.34
CA GLN A 144 13.86 -5.58 -20.10
C GLN A 144 13.17 -5.74 -18.74
N VAL A 145 11.91 -6.16 -18.72
CA VAL A 145 11.12 -6.26 -17.48
C VAL A 145 10.45 -7.62 -17.37
N ILE A 146 10.49 -8.20 -16.17
CA ILE A 146 9.70 -9.37 -15.79
C ILE A 146 8.67 -8.92 -14.78
N LEU A 147 7.38 -9.10 -15.08
CA LEU A 147 6.29 -8.90 -14.13
C LEU A 147 5.84 -10.25 -13.60
N ALA A 148 5.71 -10.38 -12.28
CA ALA A 148 5.15 -11.55 -11.63
C ALA A 148 4.25 -11.16 -10.45
N THR A 149 3.30 -12.04 -10.13
CA THR A 149 2.28 -11.86 -9.11
C THR A 149 2.20 -13.08 -8.19
N THR A 150 1.21 -13.12 -7.28
CA THR A 150 0.97 -14.30 -6.43
C THR A 150 0.46 -15.53 -7.19
N LEU A 151 0.03 -15.36 -8.44
CA LEU A 151 -0.43 -16.47 -9.29
C LEU A 151 0.71 -17.17 -10.02
N ASP A 152 1.86 -16.50 -10.14
CA ASP A 152 3.01 -17.02 -10.87
C ASP A 152 3.87 -17.95 -10.00
N SER A 153 4.51 -18.91 -10.64
CA SER A 153 5.43 -19.83 -9.96
C SER A 153 6.60 -19.05 -9.35
N ILE A 154 7.02 -19.44 -8.14
CA ILE A 154 8.22 -18.90 -7.50
C ILE A 154 9.47 -19.05 -8.38
N GLY A 155 9.49 -20.07 -9.26
CA GLY A 155 10.56 -20.31 -10.23
C GLY A 155 10.79 -19.16 -11.22
N VAL A 156 9.80 -18.29 -11.44
CA VAL A 156 9.95 -17.09 -12.29
C VAL A 156 11.03 -16.16 -11.72
N LEU A 157 11.07 -16.00 -10.39
CA LEU A 157 12.14 -15.26 -9.73
C LEU A 157 13.42 -16.10 -9.65
N GLU A 158 13.33 -17.31 -9.10
CA GLU A 158 14.49 -18.11 -8.72
C GLU A 158 15.40 -18.46 -9.91
N ASN A 159 14.81 -18.80 -11.04
CA ASN A 159 15.56 -19.21 -12.23
C ASN A 159 16.19 -18.01 -12.97
N ASN A 160 15.77 -16.79 -12.65
CA ASN A 160 16.23 -15.57 -13.32
C ASN A 160 17.12 -14.68 -12.44
N LEU A 161 17.37 -15.03 -11.17
CA LEU A 161 18.14 -14.21 -10.21
C LEU A 161 19.43 -13.62 -10.78
N LYS A 162 20.22 -14.41 -11.53
CA LYS A 162 21.50 -13.94 -12.12
C LYS A 162 21.34 -12.84 -13.17
N ASN A 163 20.18 -12.73 -13.79
CA ASN A 163 19.89 -11.80 -14.88
C ASN A 163 19.08 -10.58 -14.41
N ILE A 164 18.69 -10.53 -13.14
CA ILE A 164 17.96 -9.42 -12.55
C ILE A 164 18.97 -8.41 -12.01
N GLY A 165 18.80 -7.13 -12.36
CA GLY A 165 19.62 -6.03 -11.83
C GLY A 165 18.92 -5.23 -10.73
N ALA A 166 17.58 -5.12 -10.84
CA ALA A 166 16.75 -4.49 -9.83
C ALA A 166 15.46 -5.28 -9.59
N PHE A 167 15.01 -5.33 -8.33
CA PHE A 167 13.74 -5.91 -7.91
C PHE A 167 12.84 -4.80 -7.36
N VAL A 168 11.67 -4.60 -7.95
CA VAL A 168 10.71 -3.57 -7.58
C VAL A 168 9.47 -4.23 -6.99
N ALA A 169 9.17 -3.94 -5.73
CA ALA A 169 7.98 -4.41 -5.04
C ALA A 169 6.96 -3.28 -4.88
N ILE A 170 5.69 -3.57 -5.09
CA ILE A 170 4.59 -2.63 -4.78
C ILE A 170 3.65 -3.32 -3.80
N SER A 171 3.49 -2.73 -2.61
CA SER A 171 2.61 -3.24 -1.58
C SER A 171 2.13 -2.10 -0.69
N LYS A 172 0.85 -1.74 -0.80
CA LYS A 172 0.25 -0.64 -0.01
C LYS A 172 0.59 -0.76 1.47
N SER A 173 0.27 -1.90 2.10
CA SER A 173 0.50 -2.09 3.54
C SER A 173 1.97 -2.26 3.90
N GLY A 174 2.79 -2.76 2.97
CA GLY A 174 4.16 -3.20 3.24
C GLY A 174 4.26 -4.48 4.09
N GLU A 175 3.13 -5.13 4.38
CA GLU A 175 3.07 -6.31 5.27
C GLU A 175 2.70 -7.61 4.53
N THR A 176 2.56 -7.55 3.21
CA THR A 176 2.21 -8.74 2.41
C THR A 176 3.37 -9.74 2.41
N GLN A 177 3.24 -10.82 3.18
CA GLN A 177 4.30 -11.81 3.40
C GLN A 177 4.93 -12.34 2.11
N SER A 178 4.11 -12.73 1.13
CA SER A 178 4.59 -13.29 -0.13
C SER A 178 5.41 -12.30 -0.98
N VAL A 179 5.22 -10.99 -0.78
CA VAL A 179 6.01 -9.91 -1.40
C VAL A 179 7.32 -9.74 -0.65
N THR A 180 7.27 -9.65 0.69
CA THR A 180 8.47 -9.52 1.53
C THR A 180 9.44 -10.69 1.34
N GLU A 181 8.95 -11.94 1.30
CA GLU A 181 9.79 -13.13 1.09
C GLU A 181 10.58 -13.07 -0.23
N LYS A 182 9.95 -12.59 -1.30
CA LYS A 182 10.60 -12.48 -2.62
C LYS A 182 11.60 -11.33 -2.68
N LEU A 183 11.26 -10.19 -2.07
CA LEU A 183 12.20 -9.09 -1.94
C LEU A 183 13.45 -9.50 -1.16
N LEU A 184 13.29 -10.17 -0.01
CA LEU A 184 14.41 -10.67 0.77
C LEU A 184 15.26 -11.67 0.00
N LYS A 185 14.63 -12.54 -0.81
CA LYS A 185 15.35 -13.46 -1.69
C LYS A 185 16.19 -12.72 -2.74
N ALA A 186 15.65 -11.68 -3.36
CA ALA A 186 16.38 -10.84 -4.30
C ALA A 186 17.54 -10.10 -3.61
N LYS A 187 17.29 -9.51 -2.43
CA LYS A 187 18.30 -8.83 -1.62
C LYS A 187 19.46 -9.75 -1.24
N ASN A 188 19.15 -10.97 -0.79
CA ASN A 188 20.16 -11.98 -0.45
C ASN A 188 20.99 -12.43 -1.66
N ALA A 189 20.49 -12.24 -2.88
CA ALA A 189 21.23 -12.47 -4.12
C ALA A 189 22.04 -11.25 -4.58
N GLY A 190 22.07 -10.16 -3.81
CA GLY A 190 22.79 -8.92 -4.13
C GLY A 190 22.08 -8.04 -5.18
N ILE A 191 20.79 -8.27 -5.43
CA ILE A 191 19.98 -7.47 -6.34
C ILE A 191 19.53 -6.20 -5.62
N PHE A 192 19.60 -5.04 -6.29
CA PHE A 192 19.09 -3.78 -5.75
C PHE A 192 17.57 -3.86 -5.58
N THR A 193 17.07 -3.62 -4.37
CA THR A 193 15.66 -3.78 -4.00
C THR A 193 14.97 -2.46 -3.74
N VAL A 194 13.84 -2.25 -4.41
CA VAL A 194 13.03 -1.03 -4.34
C VAL A 194 11.62 -1.41 -3.90
N ALA A 195 11.05 -0.67 -2.96
CA ALA A 195 9.67 -0.85 -2.52
C ALA A 195 8.84 0.43 -2.75
N PHE A 196 7.56 0.27 -3.08
CA PHE A 196 6.54 1.31 -3.03
C PHE A 196 5.53 0.91 -1.96
N THR A 197 5.48 1.66 -0.85
CA THR A 197 4.67 1.36 0.33
C THR A 197 3.99 2.61 0.88
N LYS A 198 2.95 2.44 1.71
CA LYS A 198 2.39 3.58 2.44
C LYS A 198 3.45 4.23 3.33
N GLU A 199 3.26 5.50 3.67
CA GLU A 199 4.28 6.30 4.35
C GLU A 199 4.54 5.88 5.81
N THR A 200 3.65 5.11 6.41
CA THR A 200 3.86 4.57 7.76
C THR A 200 4.94 3.49 7.78
N PRO A 201 5.71 3.35 8.88
CA PRO A 201 6.67 2.26 9.04
C PRO A 201 6.03 0.89 8.76
N ASN A 202 6.75 0.08 7.99
CA ASN A 202 6.30 -1.24 7.55
C ASN A 202 7.51 -2.11 7.22
N ARG A 203 7.33 -3.43 7.32
CA ARG A 203 8.41 -4.41 7.19
C ARG A 203 9.06 -4.41 5.80
N LEU A 204 8.27 -4.32 4.73
CA LEU A 204 8.81 -4.34 3.36
C LEU A 204 9.75 -3.16 3.11
N GLY A 205 9.34 -1.96 3.54
CA GLY A 205 10.12 -0.74 3.40
C GLY A 205 11.42 -0.75 4.22
N GLU A 206 11.43 -1.36 5.40
CA GLU A 206 12.65 -1.56 6.19
C GLU A 206 13.61 -2.58 5.57
N CYS A 207 13.07 -3.56 4.83
CA CYS A 207 13.87 -4.60 4.18
C CYS A 207 14.45 -4.17 2.83
N SER A 208 13.85 -3.21 2.14
CA SER A 208 14.32 -2.70 0.83
C SER A 208 15.56 -1.82 0.97
N ASP A 209 16.36 -1.73 -0.10
CA ASP A 209 17.47 -0.78 -0.19
C ASP A 209 16.94 0.65 -0.39
N LEU A 210 15.85 0.77 -1.15
CA LEU A 210 15.14 2.03 -1.38
C LEU A 210 13.63 1.84 -1.17
N ASN A 211 12.98 2.74 -0.43
CA ASN A 211 11.53 2.70 -0.23
C ASN A 211 10.87 4.03 -0.59
N PHE A 212 10.11 4.03 -1.68
CA PHE A 212 9.21 5.12 -2.02
C PHE A 212 7.96 5.07 -1.14
N LYS A 213 7.85 6.07 -0.28
CA LYS A 213 6.76 6.23 0.68
C LYS A 213 5.66 7.08 0.07
N VAL A 214 4.47 6.52 -0.04
CA VAL A 214 3.32 7.16 -0.69
C VAL A 214 2.23 7.43 0.33
N THR A 215 1.79 8.68 0.39
CA THR A 215 0.77 9.13 1.34
C THR A 215 -0.56 8.41 1.15
N ASP A 216 -1.06 7.78 2.21
CA ASP A 216 -2.38 7.17 2.29
C ASP A 216 -3.27 7.88 3.33
N GLN A 217 -4.40 8.43 2.90
CA GLN A 217 -5.38 9.02 3.81
C GLN A 217 -6.03 7.97 4.74
N HIS A 218 -6.15 6.73 4.28
CA HIS A 218 -6.78 5.64 5.02
C HIS A 218 -5.76 4.58 5.46
N LYS A 219 -4.77 5.00 6.26
CA LYS A 219 -3.58 4.22 6.68
C LYS A 219 -3.84 2.83 7.24
N LEU A 220 -5.05 2.57 7.71
CA LEU A 220 -5.44 1.33 8.40
C LEU A 220 -6.43 0.49 7.56
N ASP A 221 -6.83 0.97 6.37
CA ASP A 221 -7.59 0.20 5.38
C ASP A 221 -6.63 -0.65 4.53
N ASP A 222 -6.12 -1.73 5.12
CA ASP A 222 -5.25 -2.68 4.41
C ASP A 222 -6.02 -3.59 3.43
N ARG A 223 -7.36 -3.58 3.49
CA ARG A 223 -8.24 -4.38 2.62
C ARG A 223 -8.66 -3.65 1.34
N ASN A 224 -8.31 -2.37 1.20
CA ASN A 224 -8.71 -1.50 0.09
C ASN A 224 -10.24 -1.44 -0.08
N LEU A 225 -10.95 -1.34 1.05
CA LEU A 225 -12.41 -1.23 1.08
C LEU A 225 -12.87 0.21 0.84
N LEU A 226 -12.04 1.19 1.22
CA LEU A 226 -12.31 2.61 1.05
C LEU A 226 -11.57 3.16 -0.17
N PRO A 227 -12.12 4.23 -0.80
CA PRO A 227 -11.33 5.07 -1.69
C PRO A 227 -10.05 5.52 -0.98
N ASN A 228 -8.89 5.35 -1.61
CA ASN A 228 -7.60 5.68 -1.00
C ASN A 228 -6.69 6.38 -2.00
N THR A 229 -5.75 7.15 -1.47
CA THR A 229 -4.83 7.97 -2.26
C THR A 229 -3.56 7.23 -2.66
N PHE A 230 -3.28 6.09 -2.02
CA PHE A 230 -2.06 5.32 -2.25
C PHE A 230 -1.87 4.97 -3.73
N PHE A 231 -2.86 4.35 -4.39
CA PHE A 231 -2.68 3.92 -5.78
C PHE A 231 -2.57 5.09 -6.77
N PRO A 232 -3.46 6.11 -6.75
CA PRO A 232 -3.30 7.29 -7.61
C PRO A 232 -1.95 7.98 -7.42
N PHE A 233 -1.51 8.19 -6.19
CA PHE A 233 -0.21 8.83 -5.91
C PHE A 233 0.98 7.95 -6.27
N THR A 234 0.85 6.62 -6.18
CA THR A 234 1.88 5.69 -6.67
C THR A 234 2.04 5.84 -8.19
N LEU A 235 0.94 5.87 -8.95
CA LEU A 235 0.99 6.07 -10.40
C LEU A 235 1.58 7.44 -10.77
N LEU A 236 1.20 8.48 -10.03
CA LEU A 236 1.70 9.83 -10.24
C LEU A 236 3.20 9.96 -9.92
N LEU A 237 3.66 9.31 -8.85
CA LEU A 237 5.08 9.20 -8.54
C LEU A 237 5.84 8.45 -9.65
N MET A 238 5.27 7.37 -10.20
CA MET A 238 5.85 6.66 -11.34
C MET A 238 5.98 7.57 -12.58
N GLU A 239 4.95 8.35 -12.92
CA GLU A 239 5.04 9.33 -14.01
C GLU A 239 6.13 10.37 -13.75
N TYR A 240 6.26 10.84 -12.51
CA TYR A 240 7.31 11.79 -12.16
C TYR A 240 8.71 11.18 -12.29
N LEU A 241 8.92 9.96 -11.81
CA LEU A 241 10.18 9.21 -11.96
C LEU A 241 10.53 9.01 -13.44
N LEU A 242 9.56 8.60 -14.26
CA LEU A 242 9.76 8.42 -15.70
C LEU A 242 10.03 9.75 -16.41
N SER A 243 9.37 10.83 -16.02
CA SER A 243 9.64 12.16 -16.56
C SER A 243 11.06 12.64 -16.24
N ARG A 244 11.57 12.34 -15.05
CA ARG A 244 12.97 12.63 -14.68
C ARG A 244 13.94 11.78 -15.51
N TYR A 245 13.69 10.47 -15.58
CA TYR A 245 14.49 9.55 -16.39
C TYR A 245 14.60 10.00 -17.85
N LEU A 246 13.48 10.41 -18.46
CA LEU A 246 13.46 10.88 -19.85
C LEU A 246 14.24 12.18 -20.05
N LYS A 247 14.27 13.08 -19.06
CA LYS A 247 15.12 14.29 -19.13
C LYS A 247 16.60 13.93 -19.09
N GLU A 248 16.97 13.03 -18.18
CA GLU A 248 18.37 12.60 -18.02
C GLU A 248 18.92 11.95 -19.30
N ILE A 249 18.17 11.06 -19.95
CA ILE A 249 18.65 10.43 -21.19
C ILE A 249 18.69 11.39 -22.39
N ASN A 250 17.74 12.33 -22.49
CA ASN A 250 17.74 13.31 -23.59
C ASN A 250 18.91 14.29 -23.46
N GLU A 251 19.24 14.72 -22.24
CA GLU A 251 20.41 15.59 -21.98
C GLU A 251 21.73 14.89 -22.33
N VAL A 252 21.82 13.58 -22.14
CA VAL A 252 22.99 12.77 -22.52
C VAL A 252 23.12 12.64 -24.04
N ASP A 253 22.01 12.44 -24.75
CA ASP A 253 22.00 12.33 -26.21
C ASP A 253 22.44 13.66 -26.87
N GLU A 254 21.94 14.81 -26.38
CA GLU A 254 22.30 16.14 -26.88
C GLU A 254 23.81 16.45 -26.71
N GLN A 255 24.39 16.11 -25.55
CA GLN A 255 25.84 16.29 -25.31
C GLN A 255 26.72 15.36 -26.18
N THR A 256 26.21 14.18 -26.53
CA THR A 256 26.91 13.20 -27.37
C THR A 256 26.91 13.61 -28.85
N GLU A 257 25.89 14.36 -29.29
CA GLU A 257 25.81 14.92 -30.64
C GLU A 257 26.68 16.18 -30.78
N GLU A 258 26.68 17.10 -29.80
CA GLU A 258 27.53 18.30 -29.83
C GLU A 258 29.03 17.99 -29.75
N GLY A 259 29.43 16.91 -29.08
CA GLY A 259 30.84 16.47 -29.02
C GLY A 259 31.37 15.82 -30.31
N LYS A 260 30.51 15.59 -31.31
CA LYS A 260 30.88 15.00 -32.62
C LYS A 260 30.84 16.01 -33.78
N ALA A 261 30.37 17.23 -33.53
CA ALA A 261 30.38 18.35 -34.49
C ALA A 261 31.68 19.16 -34.39
#